data_AF-A0A953IT34-F1
#
_entry.id   AF-A0A953IT34-F1
#
_cell.length_a   1.000
_cell.length_b   1.000
_cell.length_c   1.000
_cell.angle_alpha   90.00
_cell.angle_beta   90.00
_cell.angle_gamma   90.00
#
_symmetry.space_group_name_H-M   'P 1'
#
loop_
_entity.id
_entity.type
_entity.pdbx_description
1 polymer ?
#
loop_
_entity_poly.entity_id
_entity_poly.type
_entity_poly.pdbx_seq_one_letter_code
_entity_poly.pdbx_strand_id
1 'polypeptide(L)'
;MAATSTQKKDDIASLVATLASRQAEQTERPSRVLTGPERAAVIMLALGETHGGKIWALLDDDELRQLSIVMSTLGTVEAPLVENLLLEFVGRLSASGSLMGNYDATERLLHQFLPPERVVGVMDEIRGPAGRNMWEKLSNV
;
A
#
# COMPACT_ATOMS: atom_id res chain seq x y z
N MET A 1 46.16 -39.54 12.70
CA MET A 1 44.73 -39.17 12.58
C MET A 1 44.53 -37.78 13.17
N ALA A 2 44.57 -36.70 12.38
CA ALA A 2 44.07 -35.36 12.75
C ALA A 2 44.32 -34.37 11.60
N ALA A 3 43.40 -34.24 10.63
CA ALA A 3 43.51 -33.17 9.62
C ALA A 3 42.19 -32.74 8.93
N THR A 4 41.01 -33.28 9.29
CA THR A 4 39.79 -33.08 8.49
C THR A 4 38.75 -32.12 9.10
N SER A 5 38.98 -31.59 10.31
CA SER A 5 37.97 -30.78 11.02
C SER A 5 38.02 -29.26 10.78
N THR A 6 39.10 -28.72 10.21
CA THR A 6 39.28 -27.27 10.07
C THR A 6 38.67 -26.70 8.77
N GLN A 7 38.76 -27.43 7.65
CA GLN A 7 38.23 -26.99 6.33
C GLN A 7 36.71 -26.75 6.32
N LYS A 8 35.93 -27.55 7.05
CA LYS A 8 34.47 -27.47 7.05
C LYS A 8 33.92 -26.19 7.71
N LYS A 9 34.70 -25.58 8.60
CA LYS A 9 34.31 -24.37 9.34
C LYS A 9 34.50 -23.12 8.48
N ASP A 10 35.52 -23.12 7.63
CA ASP A 10 35.84 -22.05 6.68
C ASP A 10 34.84 -22.03 5.50
N ASP A 11 34.37 -23.22 5.06
CA ASP A 11 33.32 -23.34 4.05
C ASP A 11 31.97 -22.77 4.53
N ILE A 12 31.58 -23.02 5.78
CA ILE A 12 30.32 -22.47 6.32
C ILE A 12 30.44 -20.95 6.47
N ALA A 13 31.59 -20.44 6.92
CA ALA A 13 31.83 -19.01 7.04
C ALA A 13 31.76 -18.30 5.67
N SER A 14 32.33 -18.91 4.63
CA SER A 14 32.27 -18.34 3.26
C SER A 14 30.86 -18.42 2.66
N LEU A 15 30.10 -19.48 2.95
CA LEU A 15 28.70 -19.60 2.53
C LEU A 15 27.80 -18.60 3.25
N VAL A 16 27.97 -18.38 4.56
CA VAL A 16 27.22 -17.39 5.32
C VAL A 16 27.58 -15.97 4.86
N ALA A 17 28.85 -15.69 4.58
CA ALA A 17 29.28 -14.42 3.99
C ALA A 17 28.66 -14.22 2.60
N THR A 18 28.64 -15.25 1.75
CA THR A 18 28.03 -15.20 0.41
C THR A 18 26.51 -14.99 0.47
N LEU A 19 25.83 -15.57 1.46
CA LEU A 19 24.39 -15.37 1.67
C LEU A 19 24.08 -13.99 2.25
N ALA A 20 24.92 -13.49 3.16
CA ALA A 20 24.80 -12.13 3.72
C ALA A 20 25.05 -11.06 2.65
N SER A 21 26.05 -11.24 1.78
CA SER A 21 26.27 -10.37 0.62
C SER A 21 25.09 -10.41 -0.36
N ARG A 22 24.50 -11.59 -0.63
CA ARG A 22 23.29 -11.70 -1.46
C ARG A 22 22.07 -11.02 -0.84
N GLN A 23 21.92 -11.04 0.49
CA GLN A 23 20.81 -10.36 1.18
C GLN A 23 20.99 -8.83 1.21
N ALA A 24 22.23 -8.35 1.35
CA ALA A 24 22.53 -6.91 1.29
C ALA A 24 22.21 -6.33 -0.12
N GLU A 25 22.53 -7.07 -1.19
CA GLU A 25 22.18 -6.68 -2.57
C GLU A 25 20.67 -6.70 -2.88
N GLN A 26 19.86 -7.41 -2.09
CA GLN A 26 18.40 -7.43 -2.24
C GLN A 26 17.72 -6.19 -1.66
N THR A 27 18.37 -5.50 -0.71
CA THR A 27 17.78 -4.34 -0.01
C THR A 27 17.98 -3.03 -0.78
N GLU A 28 18.89 -3.00 -1.75
CA GLU A 28 19.27 -1.80 -2.51
C GLU A 28 18.86 -1.85 -3.99
N ARG A 29 17.94 -2.74 -4.39
CA ARG A 29 17.37 -2.62 -5.73
C ARG A 29 16.64 -1.28 -5.81
N PRO A 30 16.94 -0.40 -6.78
CA PRO A 30 16.20 0.83 -6.95
C PRO A 30 14.73 0.45 -7.09
N SER A 31 13.89 0.99 -6.20
CA SER A 31 12.44 0.78 -6.24
C SER A 31 11.96 1.09 -7.64
N ARG A 32 11.56 0.05 -8.38
CA ARG A 32 11.14 0.17 -9.78
C ARG A 32 10.10 1.28 -9.89
N VAL A 33 10.39 2.32 -10.67
CA VAL A 33 9.43 3.38 -10.91
C VAL A 33 8.43 2.89 -11.95
N LEU A 34 7.17 2.75 -11.53
CA LEU A 34 6.09 2.32 -12.42
C LEU A 34 5.61 3.49 -13.28
N THR A 35 5.49 3.24 -14.58
CA THR A 35 4.85 4.14 -15.55
C THR A 35 3.33 4.21 -15.31
N GLY A 36 2.66 5.20 -15.91
CA GLY A 36 1.20 5.36 -15.79
C GLY A 36 0.40 4.09 -16.13
N PRO A 37 0.63 3.45 -17.29
CA PRO A 37 -0.04 2.20 -17.66
C PRO A 37 0.26 1.05 -16.69
N GLU A 38 1.50 0.92 -16.21
CA GLU A 38 1.87 -0.10 -15.23
C GLU A 38 1.17 0.13 -13.89
N ARG A 39 1.04 1.40 -13.45
CA ARG A 39 0.29 1.76 -12.25
C ARG A 39 -1.18 1.42 -12.39
N ALA A 40 -1.80 1.70 -13.54
CA ALA A 40 -3.17 1.30 -13.83
C ALA A 40 -3.32 -0.22 -13.79
N ALA A 41 -2.38 -0.96 -14.39
CA ALA A 41 -2.36 -2.41 -14.36
C ALA A 41 -2.26 -2.96 -12.92
N VAL A 42 -1.36 -2.43 -12.09
CA VAL A 42 -1.24 -2.84 -10.68
C VAL A 42 -2.53 -2.59 -9.90
N ILE A 43 -3.14 -1.40 -10.05
CA ILE A 43 -4.39 -1.06 -9.35
C ILE A 43 -5.51 -2.00 -9.80
N MET A 44 -5.65 -2.25 -11.10
CA MET A 44 -6.68 -3.12 -11.64
C MET A 44 -6.49 -4.58 -11.21
N LEU A 45 -5.25 -5.06 -11.13
CA LEU A 45 -4.94 -6.39 -10.57
C LEU A 45 -5.24 -6.45 -9.06
N ALA A 46 -4.95 -5.39 -8.30
CA ALA A 46 -5.22 -5.32 -6.87
C ALA A 46 -6.73 -5.28 -6.55
N LEU A 47 -7.53 -4.62 -7.39
CA LEU A 47 -9.00 -4.60 -7.26
C LEU A 47 -9.64 -5.96 -7.56
N GLY A 48 -9.00 -6.75 -8.42
CA GLY A 48 -9.50 -8.05 -8.88
C GLY A 48 -10.84 -7.94 -9.62
N GLU A 49 -11.49 -9.08 -9.84
CA GLU A 49 -12.78 -9.15 -10.54
C GLU A 49 -13.90 -8.46 -9.75
N THR A 50 -13.94 -8.68 -8.43
CA THR A 50 -15.03 -8.21 -7.56
C THR A 50 -15.18 -6.70 -7.55
N HIS A 51 -14.06 -5.96 -7.48
CA HIS A 51 -14.10 -4.50 -7.39
C HIS A 51 -13.74 -3.82 -8.72
N GLY A 52 -12.96 -4.49 -9.58
CA GLY A 52 -12.55 -3.97 -10.89
C GLY A 52 -13.56 -4.19 -12.00
N GLY A 53 -14.54 -5.10 -11.86
CA GLY A 53 -15.45 -5.50 -12.95
C GLY A 53 -16.21 -4.33 -13.60
N LYS A 54 -16.65 -3.35 -12.81
CA LYS A 54 -17.31 -2.14 -13.35
C LYS A 54 -16.37 -1.28 -14.16
N ILE A 55 -15.09 -1.19 -13.77
CA ILE A 55 -14.08 -0.42 -14.49
C ILE A 55 -13.76 -1.13 -15.80
N TRP A 56 -13.60 -2.46 -15.78
CA TRP A 56 -13.39 -3.25 -17.00
C TRP A 56 -14.50 -3.06 -18.03
N ALA A 57 -15.76 -2.98 -17.60
CA ALA A 57 -16.89 -2.77 -18.48
C ALA A 57 -16.98 -1.35 -19.09
N LEU A 58 -16.23 -0.38 -18.55
CA LEU A 58 -16.17 0.99 -19.06
C LEU A 58 -15.04 1.21 -20.08
N LEU A 59 -14.07 0.29 -20.14
CA LEU A 59 -12.95 0.37 -21.07
C LEU A 59 -13.40 -0.06 -22.46
N ASP A 60 -12.89 0.62 -23.49
CA ASP A 60 -13.06 0.16 -24.86
C ASP A 60 -12.09 -0.98 -25.23
N ASP A 61 -12.26 -1.55 -26.43
CA ASP A 61 -11.45 -2.69 -26.89
C ASP A 61 -9.96 -2.38 -27.01
N ASP A 62 -9.61 -1.12 -27.31
CA ASP A 62 -8.23 -0.69 -27.48
C ASP A 62 -7.56 -0.50 -26.12
N GLU A 63 -8.25 0.13 -25.17
CA GLU A 63 -7.82 0.30 -23.78
C GLU A 63 -7.67 -1.06 -23.08
N LEU A 64 -8.64 -1.97 -23.27
CA LEU A 64 -8.59 -3.32 -22.73
C LEU A 64 -7.37 -4.07 -23.25
N ARG A 65 -7.10 -3.99 -24.55
CA ARG A 65 -5.92 -4.61 -25.17
C ARG A 65 -4.63 -4.03 -24.62
N GLN A 66 -4.52 -2.71 -24.55
CA GLN A 66 -3.34 -2.02 -24.04
C GLN A 66 -3.06 -2.41 -22.59
N LEU A 67 -4.08 -2.35 -21.74
CA LEU A 67 -3.94 -2.68 -20.32
C LEU A 67 -3.58 -4.16 -20.12
N SER A 68 -4.18 -5.06 -20.91
CA SER A 68 -3.87 -6.49 -20.87
C SER A 68 -2.42 -6.78 -21.27
N ILE A 69 -1.88 -6.09 -22.28
CA ILE A 69 -0.47 -6.22 -22.68
C ILE A 69 0.45 -5.78 -21.54
N VAL A 70 0.16 -4.64 -20.91
CA VAL A 70 0.96 -4.14 -19.78
C VAL A 70 0.91 -5.11 -18.60
N MET A 71 -0.26 -5.65 -18.26
CA MET A 71 -0.40 -6.66 -17.21
C MET A 71 0.43 -7.92 -17.50
N SER A 72 0.44 -8.39 -18.75
CA SER A 72 1.20 -9.58 -19.15
C SER A 72 2.72 -9.42 -19.05
N THR A 73 3.22 -8.17 -19.08
CA THR A 73 4.65 -7.83 -19.08
C THR A 73 5.15 -7.26 -17.76
N LEU A 74 4.25 -7.05 -16.80
CA LEU A 74 4.51 -6.38 -15.53
C LEU A 74 5.52 -7.14 -14.65
N GLY A 75 5.42 -8.48 -14.63
CA GLY A 75 6.24 -9.36 -13.80
C GLY A 75 5.87 -9.27 -12.31
N THR A 76 6.80 -9.64 -11.43
CA THR A 76 6.59 -9.58 -9.98
C THR A 76 6.71 -8.13 -9.50
N VAL A 77 5.66 -7.65 -8.85
CA VAL A 77 5.62 -6.33 -8.20
C VAL A 77 5.71 -6.53 -6.70
N GLU A 78 6.65 -5.85 -6.05
CA GLU A 78 6.87 -5.99 -4.61
C GLU A 78 5.72 -5.35 -3.81
N ALA A 79 5.32 -5.99 -2.71
CA ALA A 79 4.20 -5.54 -1.89
C ALA A 79 4.32 -4.07 -1.41
N PRO A 80 5.50 -3.58 -0.96
CA PRO A 80 5.65 -2.18 -0.54
C PRO A 80 5.37 -1.18 -1.67
N LEU A 81 5.65 -1.55 -2.92
CA LEU A 81 5.40 -0.70 -4.08
C LEU A 81 3.89 -0.60 -4.38
N VAL A 82 3.17 -1.72 -4.25
CA VAL A 82 1.70 -1.76 -4.41
C VAL A 82 1.02 -0.93 -3.32
N GLU A 83 1.46 -1.07 -2.07
CA GLU A 83 0.89 -0.33 -0.93
C GLU A 83 1.08 1.18 -1.10
N ASN A 84 2.30 1.63 -1.40
CA ASN A 84 2.59 3.04 -1.65
C ASN A 84 1.75 3.59 -2.81
N LEU A 85 1.57 2.82 -3.88
CA LEU A 85 0.74 3.20 -5.02
C LEU A 85 -0.73 3.40 -4.63
N LEU A 86 -1.29 2.49 -3.82
CA LEU A 86 -2.68 2.59 -3.34
C LEU A 86 -2.88 3.78 -2.41
N LEU A 87 -1.94 4.03 -1.49
CA LEU A 87 -1.97 5.22 -0.62
C LEU A 87 -1.95 6.52 -1.44
N GLU A 88 -1.07 6.60 -2.43
CA GLU A 88 -0.98 7.76 -3.33
C GLU A 88 -2.29 7.94 -4.13
N PHE A 89 -2.87 6.85 -4.63
CA PHE A 89 -4.11 6.87 -5.40
C PHE A 89 -5.30 7.36 -4.57
N VAL A 90 -5.46 6.83 -3.35
CA VAL A 90 -6.52 7.27 -2.41
C VAL A 90 -6.32 8.72 -1.99
N GLY A 91 -5.07 9.14 -1.75
CA GLY A 91 -4.75 10.54 -1.45
C GLY A 91 -5.15 11.49 -2.57
N ARG A 92 -4.92 11.11 -3.84
CA ARG A 92 -5.30 11.91 -5.01
C ARG A 92 -6.81 11.93 -5.25
N LEU A 93 -7.50 10.79 -5.10
CA LEU A 93 -8.96 10.74 -5.18
C LEU A 93 -9.62 11.64 -4.14
N SER A 94 -9.09 11.61 -2.92
CA SER A 94 -9.54 12.44 -1.81
C SER A 94 -9.36 13.93 -2.08
N ALA A 95 -8.33 14.32 -2.83
CA ALA A 95 -8.10 15.72 -3.22
C ALA A 95 -9.07 16.22 -4.32
N SER A 96 -9.74 15.32 -5.06
CA SER A 96 -10.59 15.66 -6.22
C SER A 96 -12.03 16.03 -5.88
N GLY A 97 -12.49 15.73 -4.66
CA GLY A 97 -13.72 16.26 -4.08
C GLY A 97 -13.36 17.13 -2.88
N SER A 98 -14.08 18.22 -2.64
CA SER A 98 -13.96 18.97 -1.38
C SER A 98 -14.10 18.00 -0.20
N LEU A 99 -12.97 17.61 0.38
CA LEU A 99 -12.95 16.68 1.50
C LEU A 99 -13.19 17.51 2.76
N MET A 100 -14.45 17.67 3.13
CA MET A 100 -14.77 18.25 4.43
C MET A 100 -14.45 17.22 5.50
N GLY A 101 -13.23 17.30 6.03
CA GLY A 101 -12.81 16.55 7.20
C GLY A 101 -13.57 17.04 8.42
N ASN A 102 -14.71 16.40 8.69
CA ASN A 102 -15.48 16.59 9.92
C ASN A 102 -15.63 15.24 10.63
N TYR A 103 -16.03 15.32 11.90
CA TYR A 103 -16.13 14.15 12.77
C TYR A 103 -16.98 13.03 12.15
N ASP A 104 -18.16 13.38 11.64
CA ASP A 104 -19.08 12.40 11.06
C ASP A 104 -18.53 11.76 9.77
N ALA A 105 -17.79 12.52 8.96
CA ALA A 105 -17.14 12.01 7.76
C ALA A 105 -16.00 11.04 8.11
N THR A 106 -15.20 11.36 9.13
CA THR A 106 -14.14 10.47 9.62
C THR A 106 -14.72 9.21 10.26
N GLU A 107 -15.78 9.31 11.05
CA GLU A 107 -16.47 8.16 11.67
C GLU A 107 -17.01 7.21 10.60
N ARG A 108 -17.73 7.75 9.61
CA ARG A 108 -18.26 6.98 8.47
C ARG A 108 -17.16 6.32 7.63
N LEU A 109 -16.01 6.97 7.50
CA LEU A 109 -14.87 6.40 6.79
C LEU A 109 -14.27 5.24 7.58
N LEU A 110 -14.04 5.41 8.87
CA LEU A 110 -13.44 4.38 9.72
C LEU A 110 -14.34 3.13 9.84
N HIS A 111 -15.66 3.32 9.87
CA HIS A 111 -16.63 2.20 9.85
C HIS A 111 -16.59 1.32 8.60
N GLN A 112 -16.01 1.81 7.49
CA GLN A 112 -15.88 1.00 6.26
C GLN A 112 -14.71 0.02 6.33
N PHE A 113 -13.72 0.28 7.21
CA PHE A 113 -12.47 -0.46 7.24
C PHE A 113 -12.18 -1.16 8.58
N LEU A 114 -12.92 -0.81 9.64
CA LEU A 114 -12.68 -1.31 10.99
C LEU A 114 -13.99 -1.82 11.64
N PRO A 115 -13.90 -2.82 12.54
CA PRO A 115 -15.01 -3.23 13.38
C PRO A 115 -15.55 -2.07 14.24
N PRO A 116 -16.86 -2.04 14.54
CA PRO A 116 -17.50 -0.92 15.25
C PRO A 116 -16.81 -0.53 16.56
N GLU A 117 -16.30 -1.51 17.31
CA GLU A 117 -15.66 -1.32 18.62
C GLU A 117 -14.33 -0.57 18.50
N ARG A 118 -13.59 -0.82 17.42
CA ARG A 118 -12.33 -0.12 17.10
C ARG A 118 -12.59 1.32 16.70
N VAL A 119 -13.65 1.55 15.93
CA VAL A 119 -14.04 2.89 15.49
C VAL A 119 -14.42 3.74 16.69
N VAL A 120 -15.28 3.22 17.57
CA VAL A 120 -15.69 3.93 18.80
C VAL A 120 -14.48 4.29 19.66
N GLY A 121 -13.55 3.36 19.88
CA GLY A 121 -12.33 3.64 20.66
C GLY A 121 -11.47 4.76 20.05
N VAL A 122 -11.22 4.72 18.74
CA VAL A 122 -10.45 5.75 18.03
C VAL A 122 -11.18 7.10 18.06
N MET A 123 -12.50 7.10 17.85
CA MET A 123 -13.30 8.32 17.84
C MET A 123 -13.46 8.95 19.23
N ASP A 124 -13.53 8.14 20.29
CA ASP A 124 -13.58 8.58 21.69
C ASP A 124 -12.24 9.17 22.16
N GLU A 125 -11.11 8.60 21.72
CA GLU A 125 -9.77 9.16 21.98
C GLU A 125 -9.59 10.54 21.32
N ILE A 126 -10.09 10.70 20.09
CA ILE A 126 -10.12 11.98 19.38
C ILE A 126 -11.01 13.00 20.12
N ARG A 127 -12.09 12.54 20.78
CA ARG A 127 -13.03 13.35 21.56
C ARG A 127 -12.62 13.63 23.01
N GLY A 128 -11.38 13.29 23.41
CA GLY A 128 -10.89 13.51 24.78
C GLY A 128 -11.21 14.90 25.37
N PRO A 129 -11.08 15.12 26.69
CA PRO A 129 -11.66 16.23 27.46
C PRO A 129 -11.35 17.68 26.99
N ALA A 130 -10.46 17.85 26.00
CA ALA A 130 -10.17 19.10 25.32
C ALA A 130 -11.15 19.48 24.18
N GLY A 131 -11.90 18.52 23.61
CA GLY A 131 -12.75 18.74 22.43
C GLY A 131 -14.03 19.54 22.67
N ARG A 132 -14.44 19.70 23.94
CA ARG A 132 -15.68 20.40 24.31
C ARG A 132 -15.54 21.93 24.30
N ASN A 133 -14.35 22.46 24.59
CA ASN A 133 -14.14 23.90 24.82
C ASN A 133 -13.63 24.69 23.59
N MET A 134 -13.19 24.00 22.54
CA MET A 134 -12.58 24.64 21.37
C MET A 134 -13.60 24.89 20.24
N TRP A 135 -14.57 23.99 20.06
CA TRP A 135 -15.64 24.14 19.06
C TRP A 135 -16.76 25.10 19.50
N GLU A 136 -17.12 25.14 20.79
CA GLU A 136 -18.08 26.15 21.32
C GLU A 136 -17.53 27.59 21.24
N LYS A 137 -16.20 27.76 21.22
CA LYS A 137 -15.56 29.07 21.00
C LYS A 137 -15.50 29.49 19.53
N LEU A 138 -15.60 28.54 18.60
CA LEU A 138 -15.64 28.81 17.16
C LEU A 138 -17.08 28.92 16.63
N SER A 139 -18.09 28.41 17.34
CA SER A 139 -19.50 28.57 16.98
C SER A 139 -20.15 29.86 17.52
N ASN A 140 -19.40 30.66 18.29
CA ASN A 140 -19.87 31.92 18.87
C ASN A 140 -19.06 33.14 18.40
N VAL A 141 -18.50 33.06 17.18
CA VAL A 141 -17.88 34.18 16.43
C VAL A 141 -18.55 34.29 15.07
#